data_AF-A0A940BYP2-F1
#
_entry.id   AF-A0A940BYP2-F1
#
_cell.length_a   1.000
_cell.length_b   1.000
_cell.length_c   1.000
_cell.angle_alpha   90.00
_cell.angle_beta   90.00
_cell.angle_gamma   90.00
#
_symmetry.space_group_name_H-M   'P 1'
#
loop_
_entity.id
_entity.type
_entity.pdbx_description
1 polymer ?
#
loop_
_entity_poly.entity_id
_entity_poly.type
_entity_poly.pdbx_seq_one_letter_code
_entity_poly.pdbx_strand_id
1 'polypeptide(L)'
;IARTIARGLLLNEDLTEAIAMGHDLGHTPFGHSGEYVLNRLVPGGFEHNEQSLRIVEKLENGVGLNLTFEVRDGIVNHKKSGNPATLEGVCVSLADRIAYVNHDIDDAIRAGLLTNEMLPASCIERIGATHGARINSLIMDVLGVSFGKPYVRMSEEMSAEFDKLRDFLFENLYHNSQAKAEEGKAEGVVETLYNYYLKHLDLLPEDFAKYIDEDGPERCAADYIACMTDRYAVREYERLFVPKDWV
;
A
#
# COMPACT_ATOMS: atom_id res chain seq x y z
N ILE A 1 -9.04 -7.28 9.18
CA ILE A 1 -8.35 -7.07 10.47
C ILE A 1 -8.89 -5.81 11.17
N ALA A 2 -8.86 -4.63 10.52
CA ALA A 2 -9.28 -3.35 11.11
C ALA A 2 -10.69 -3.40 11.75
N ARG A 3 -11.69 -3.91 11.01
CA ARG A 3 -13.07 -4.05 11.52
C ARG A 3 -13.16 -4.92 12.78
N THR A 4 -12.33 -5.95 12.90
CA THR A 4 -12.28 -6.80 14.12
C THR A 4 -11.72 -6.02 15.31
N ILE A 5 -10.67 -5.22 15.11
CA ILE A 5 -10.12 -4.34 16.15
C ILE A 5 -11.18 -3.31 16.56
N ALA A 6 -11.77 -2.61 15.59
CA ALA A 6 -12.80 -1.60 15.84
C ALA A 6 -14.00 -2.18 16.61
N ARG A 7 -14.53 -3.34 16.20
CA ARG A 7 -15.61 -4.04 16.90
C ARG A 7 -15.24 -4.39 18.34
N GLY A 8 -14.04 -4.92 18.56
CA GLY A 8 -13.57 -5.27 19.90
C GLY A 8 -13.38 -4.06 20.81
N LEU A 9 -13.09 -2.89 20.24
CA LEU A 9 -12.94 -1.62 20.94
C LEU A 9 -14.22 -0.78 21.01
N LEU A 10 -15.34 -1.27 20.44
CA LEU A 10 -16.62 -0.56 20.34
C LEU A 10 -16.52 0.77 19.58
N LEU A 11 -15.69 0.81 18.53
CA LEU A 11 -15.52 1.94 17.62
C LEU A 11 -16.48 1.84 16.42
N ASN A 12 -16.50 2.85 15.56
CA ASN A 12 -17.34 2.87 14.36
C ASN A 12 -16.81 1.89 13.30
N GLU A 13 -17.50 0.77 13.11
CA GLU A 13 -17.13 -0.26 12.13
C GLU A 13 -17.25 0.25 10.68
N ASP A 14 -18.25 1.07 10.37
CA ASP A 14 -18.49 1.59 9.01
C ASP A 14 -17.39 2.57 8.59
N LEU A 15 -17.00 3.48 9.49
CA LEU A 15 -15.88 4.39 9.25
C LEU A 15 -14.57 3.61 9.06
N THR A 16 -14.32 2.61 9.92
CA THR A 16 -13.13 1.76 9.83
C THR A 16 -13.08 1.02 8.50
N GLU A 17 -14.21 0.45 8.06
CA GLU A 17 -14.29 -0.30 6.81
C GLU A 17 -14.17 0.61 5.59
N ALA A 18 -14.79 1.79 5.60
CA ALA A 18 -14.65 2.78 4.52
C ALA A 18 -13.20 3.24 4.34
N ILE A 19 -12.50 3.54 5.45
CA ILE A 19 -11.07 3.88 5.40
C ILE A 19 -10.26 2.69 4.86
N ALA A 20 -10.49 1.47 5.39
CA ALA A 20 -9.75 0.28 4.98
C ALA A 20 -9.97 -0.09 3.50
N MET A 21 -11.13 0.20 2.91
CA MET A 21 -11.34 -0.01 1.47
C MET A 21 -10.66 1.07 0.61
N GLY A 22 -10.51 2.28 1.15
CA GLY A 22 -9.97 3.43 0.41
C GLY A 22 -8.46 3.66 0.55
N HIS A 23 -7.82 3.09 1.58
CA HIS A 23 -6.44 3.47 1.95
C HIS A 23 -5.41 3.23 0.83
N ASP A 24 -5.68 2.24 -0.01
CA ASP A 24 -4.70 1.70 -0.97
C ASP A 24 -5.13 1.80 -2.44
N LEU A 25 -6.06 2.69 -2.75
CA LEU A 25 -6.52 2.94 -4.11
C LEU A 25 -5.44 3.52 -5.02
N GLY A 26 -4.46 4.22 -4.44
CA GLY A 26 -3.40 4.94 -5.13
C GLY A 26 -2.11 4.16 -5.33
N HIS A 27 -2.06 2.87 -4.97
CA HIS A 27 -0.88 2.06 -5.22
C HIS A 27 -0.64 1.90 -6.72
N THR A 28 0.62 2.08 -7.11
CA THR A 28 1.08 1.93 -8.48
C THR A 28 1.14 0.46 -8.91
N PRO A 29 1.15 0.17 -10.22
CA PRO A 29 1.53 -1.15 -10.70
C PRO A 29 2.90 -1.53 -10.12
N PHE A 30 3.04 -2.81 -9.76
CA PHE A 30 4.21 -3.38 -9.09
C PHE A 30 4.52 -2.82 -7.69
N GLY A 31 3.52 -2.22 -7.03
CA GLY A 31 3.62 -1.78 -5.64
C GLY A 31 4.77 -0.79 -5.42
N HIS A 32 5.61 -1.06 -4.40
CA HIS A 32 6.70 -0.17 -3.99
C HIS A 32 7.69 0.18 -5.12
N SER A 33 7.93 -0.71 -6.08
CA SER A 33 8.82 -0.42 -7.21
C SER A 33 8.26 0.68 -8.12
N GLY A 34 6.96 0.63 -8.41
CA GLY A 34 6.29 1.67 -9.19
C GLY A 34 6.28 3.01 -8.46
N GLU A 35 5.99 2.98 -7.16
CA GLU A 35 5.96 4.16 -6.31
C GLU A 35 7.35 4.81 -6.21
N TYR A 36 8.40 4.01 -6.00
CA TYR A 36 9.78 4.48 -6.00
C TYR A 36 10.15 5.23 -7.29
N VAL A 37 9.77 4.68 -8.44
CA VAL A 37 10.02 5.30 -9.75
C VAL A 37 9.24 6.60 -9.90
N LEU A 38 7.93 6.61 -9.64
CA LEU A 38 7.14 7.82 -9.77
C LEU A 38 7.59 8.91 -8.78
N ASN A 39 7.97 8.54 -7.55
CA ASN A 39 8.47 9.49 -6.56
C ASN A 39 9.77 10.17 -7.02
N ARG A 40 10.62 9.45 -7.74
CA ARG A 40 11.85 9.99 -8.34
C ARG A 40 11.58 10.87 -9.56
N LEU A 41 10.58 10.55 -10.36
CA LEU A 41 10.32 11.20 -11.66
C LEU A 41 9.35 12.39 -11.58
N VAL A 42 8.39 12.35 -10.68
CA VAL A 42 7.34 13.38 -10.58
C VAL A 42 7.85 14.55 -9.74
N PRO A 43 7.82 15.79 -10.26
CA PRO A 43 8.15 16.98 -9.47
C PRO A 43 7.28 17.06 -8.21
N GLY A 44 7.92 17.25 -7.05
CA GLY A 44 7.23 17.25 -5.75
C GLY A 44 6.97 15.86 -5.16
N GLY A 45 7.36 14.79 -5.84
CA GLY A 45 7.29 13.42 -5.36
C GLY A 45 5.95 12.72 -5.62
N PHE A 46 5.87 11.48 -5.18
CA PHE A 46 4.70 10.62 -5.30
C PHE A 46 4.65 9.69 -4.08
N GLU A 47 3.51 9.64 -3.41
CA GLU A 47 3.24 8.71 -2.31
C GLU A 47 1.85 8.10 -2.52
N HIS A 48 1.74 6.77 -2.35
CA HIS A 48 0.52 6.01 -2.62
C HIS A 48 -0.68 6.52 -1.78
N ASN A 49 -0.45 6.88 -0.52
CA ASN A 49 -1.50 7.39 0.37
C ASN A 49 -2.05 8.76 -0.09
N GLU A 50 -1.18 9.64 -0.62
CA GLU A 50 -1.59 10.92 -1.21
C GLU A 50 -2.34 10.70 -2.52
N GLN A 51 -1.90 9.70 -3.31
CA GLN A 51 -2.60 9.32 -4.53
C GLN A 51 -3.97 8.71 -4.23
N SER A 52 -4.11 7.88 -3.19
CA SER A 52 -5.40 7.36 -2.73
C SER A 52 -6.35 8.49 -2.37
N LEU A 53 -5.86 9.50 -1.64
CA LEU A 53 -6.64 10.70 -1.32
C LEU A 53 -7.05 11.46 -2.58
N ARG A 54 -6.11 11.69 -3.50
CA ARG A 54 -6.35 12.37 -4.78
C ARG A 54 -7.39 11.66 -5.64
N ILE A 55 -7.39 10.33 -5.66
CA ILE A 55 -8.40 9.54 -6.38
C ILE A 55 -9.79 9.85 -5.84
N VAL A 56 -9.97 9.77 -4.51
CA VAL A 56 -11.29 9.96 -3.90
C VAL A 56 -11.72 11.41 -3.79
N GLU A 57 -10.80 12.38 -3.86
CA GLU A 57 -11.12 13.82 -3.83
C GLU A 57 -11.31 14.42 -5.22
N LYS A 58 -10.67 13.86 -6.25
CA LYS A 58 -10.58 14.53 -7.56
C LYS A 58 -10.84 13.61 -8.75
N LEU A 59 -10.13 12.49 -8.86
CA LEU A 59 -10.07 11.73 -10.11
C LEU A 59 -11.34 10.91 -10.37
N GLU A 60 -11.86 10.24 -9.34
CA GLU A 60 -13.03 9.37 -9.48
C GLU A 60 -14.26 10.20 -9.89
N ASN A 61 -14.98 9.77 -10.94
CA ASN A 61 -16.09 10.52 -11.56
C ASN A 61 -15.73 11.95 -12.03
N GLY A 62 -14.46 12.34 -12.06
CA GLY A 62 -14.00 13.69 -12.39
C GLY A 62 -14.31 14.78 -11.36
N VAL A 63 -14.91 14.43 -10.22
CA VAL A 63 -15.25 15.35 -9.13
C VAL A 63 -14.95 14.75 -7.75
N GLY A 64 -14.30 13.59 -7.71
CA GLY A 64 -14.16 12.77 -6.52
C GLY A 64 -15.45 12.10 -6.07
N LEU A 65 -15.37 11.48 -4.90
CA LEU A 65 -16.45 10.72 -4.26
C LEU A 65 -17.17 11.51 -3.16
N ASN A 66 -16.72 12.74 -2.85
CA ASN A 66 -17.28 13.59 -1.77
C ASN A 66 -17.40 12.83 -0.43
N LEU A 67 -16.36 12.08 -0.07
CA LEU A 67 -16.30 11.32 1.17
C LEU A 67 -16.19 12.24 2.39
N THR A 68 -16.57 11.75 3.56
CA THR A 68 -16.44 12.52 4.80
C THR A 68 -14.97 12.85 5.09
N PHE A 69 -14.75 13.87 5.93
CA PHE A 69 -13.41 14.25 6.34
C PHE A 69 -12.66 13.07 6.98
N GLU A 70 -13.33 12.32 7.85
CA GLU A 70 -12.74 11.22 8.62
C GLU A 70 -12.27 10.07 7.73
N VAL A 71 -13.01 9.78 6.66
CA VAL A 71 -12.61 8.75 5.69
C VAL A 71 -11.36 9.20 4.94
N ARG A 72 -11.36 10.44 4.43
CA ARG A 72 -10.23 11.01 3.67
C ARG A 72 -8.97 11.13 4.52
N ASP A 73 -9.12 11.62 5.75
CA ASP A 73 -8.05 11.69 6.74
C ASP A 73 -7.49 10.29 7.05
N GLY A 74 -8.35 9.31 7.30
CA GLY A 74 -7.93 7.93 7.54
C GLY A 74 -7.17 7.34 6.35
N ILE A 75 -7.61 7.62 5.11
CA ILE A 75 -6.95 7.17 3.87
C ILE A 75 -5.54 7.76 3.79
N VAL A 76 -5.37 9.07 3.98
CA VAL A 76 -4.05 9.70 3.79
C VAL A 76 -3.10 9.42 4.96
N ASN A 77 -3.61 9.29 6.19
CA ASN A 77 -2.80 9.15 7.39
C ASN A 77 -2.58 7.70 7.88
N HIS A 78 -3.03 6.68 7.16
CA HIS A 78 -2.89 5.28 7.62
C HIS A 78 -1.45 4.78 7.70
N LYS A 79 -0.50 5.38 6.98
CA LYS A 79 0.92 4.96 6.97
C LYS A 79 1.54 4.98 8.37
N LYS A 80 2.61 4.21 8.59
CA LYS A 80 3.28 4.11 9.91
C LYS A 80 3.69 5.47 10.49
N SER A 81 4.08 6.43 9.65
CA SER A 81 4.48 7.79 10.03
C SER A 81 3.31 8.79 10.07
N GLY A 82 2.11 8.35 9.71
CA GLY A 82 0.90 9.18 9.70
C GLY A 82 0.29 9.33 11.09
N ASN A 83 -0.68 10.25 11.19
CA ASN A 83 -1.40 10.51 12.44
C ASN A 83 -2.90 10.69 12.16
N PRO A 84 -3.65 9.58 12.02
CA PRO A 84 -5.09 9.65 11.77
C PRO A 84 -5.81 10.42 12.89
N ALA A 85 -6.78 11.26 12.50
CA ALA A 85 -7.60 12.04 13.41
C ALA A 85 -8.57 11.19 14.24
N THR A 86 -8.83 9.96 13.82
CA THR A 86 -9.80 9.04 14.45
C THR A 86 -9.14 7.75 14.94
N LEU A 87 -9.69 7.13 15.99
CA LEU A 87 -9.23 5.82 16.47
C LEU A 87 -9.46 4.72 15.43
N GLU A 88 -10.51 4.87 14.61
CA GLU A 88 -10.82 4.03 13.46
C GLU A 88 -9.69 4.08 12.42
N GLY A 89 -9.19 5.27 12.10
CA GLY A 89 -8.02 5.43 11.22
C GLY A 89 -6.76 4.78 11.82
N VAL A 90 -6.54 4.89 13.13
CA VAL A 90 -5.45 4.17 13.82
C VAL A 90 -5.64 2.65 13.76
N CYS A 91 -6.87 2.16 13.86
CA CYS A 91 -7.18 0.74 13.66
C CYS A 91 -6.81 0.28 12.25
N VAL A 92 -7.08 1.08 11.22
CA VAL A 92 -6.67 0.76 9.84
C VAL A 92 -5.15 0.76 9.71
N SER A 93 -4.47 1.79 10.24
CA SER A 93 -3.00 1.85 10.23
C SER A 93 -2.33 0.61 10.85
N LEU A 94 -2.83 0.16 12.00
CA LEU A 94 -2.32 -1.07 12.64
C LEU A 94 -2.69 -2.32 11.83
N ALA A 95 -3.92 -2.39 11.34
CA ALA A 95 -4.41 -3.55 10.61
C ALA A 95 -3.68 -3.76 9.28
N ASP A 96 -3.37 -2.68 8.57
CA ASP A 96 -2.61 -2.70 7.33
C ASP A 96 -1.22 -3.31 7.57
N ARG A 97 -0.46 -2.75 8.53
CA ARG A 97 0.84 -3.32 8.94
C ARG A 97 0.76 -4.79 9.34
N ILE A 98 -0.26 -5.18 10.12
CA ILE A 98 -0.46 -6.58 10.54
C ILE A 98 -0.72 -7.46 9.31
N ALA A 99 -1.57 -7.01 8.38
CA ALA A 99 -1.87 -7.75 7.15
C ALA A 99 -0.61 -7.92 6.30
N TYR A 100 0.11 -6.84 6.04
CA TYR A 100 1.35 -6.82 5.27
C TYR A 100 2.38 -7.82 5.80
N VAL A 101 2.75 -7.74 7.09
CA VAL A 101 3.73 -8.66 7.70
C VAL A 101 3.28 -10.12 7.59
N ASN A 102 1.97 -10.39 7.75
CA ASN A 102 1.46 -11.75 7.62
C ASN A 102 1.50 -12.28 6.18
N HIS A 103 1.14 -11.43 5.21
CA HIS A 103 1.18 -11.80 3.79
C HIS A 103 2.61 -12.03 3.32
N ASP A 104 3.56 -11.16 3.68
CA ASP A 104 4.97 -11.31 3.33
C ASP A 104 5.56 -12.63 3.84
N ILE A 105 5.25 -13.03 5.08
CA ILE A 105 5.69 -14.32 5.63
C ILE A 105 5.13 -15.48 4.80
N ASP A 106 3.82 -15.44 4.51
CA ASP A 106 3.15 -16.55 3.83
C ASP A 106 3.60 -16.67 2.37
N ASP A 107 3.80 -15.54 1.67
CA ASP A 107 4.29 -15.50 0.29
C ASP A 107 5.75 -15.93 0.21
N ALA A 108 6.59 -15.51 1.16
CA ALA A 108 7.98 -15.97 1.25
C ALA A 108 8.07 -17.48 1.52
N ILE A 109 7.23 -18.03 2.39
CA ILE A 109 7.17 -19.47 2.65
C ILE A 109 6.69 -20.21 1.39
N ARG A 110 5.65 -19.69 0.71
CA ARG A 110 5.13 -20.28 -0.52
C ARG A 110 6.17 -20.27 -1.66
N ALA A 111 6.95 -19.20 -1.74
CA ALA A 111 8.06 -19.07 -2.70
C ALA A 111 9.30 -19.91 -2.31
N GLY A 112 9.30 -20.55 -1.14
CA GLY A 112 10.44 -21.33 -0.63
C GLY A 112 11.63 -20.47 -0.19
N LEU A 113 11.42 -19.17 0.01
CA LEU A 113 12.44 -18.21 0.46
C LEU A 113 12.63 -18.24 1.98
N LEU A 114 11.58 -18.62 2.72
CA LEU A 114 11.61 -18.76 4.17
C LEU A 114 10.96 -20.08 4.61
N THR A 115 11.31 -20.54 5.81
CA THR A 115 10.53 -21.53 6.56
C THR A 115 10.14 -20.95 7.92
N ASN A 116 9.14 -21.53 8.57
CA ASN A 116 8.71 -21.04 9.89
C ASN A 116 9.83 -21.10 10.93
N GLU A 117 10.76 -22.05 10.81
CA GLU A 117 11.89 -22.21 11.72
C GLU A 117 12.96 -21.12 11.54
N MET A 118 12.93 -20.38 10.43
CA MET A 118 13.83 -19.25 10.19
C MET A 118 13.35 -17.99 10.92
N LEU A 119 12.06 -17.88 11.26
CA LEU A 119 11.54 -16.72 11.97
C LEU A 119 12.14 -16.64 13.38
N PRO A 120 12.38 -15.44 13.93
CA PRO A 120 12.95 -15.32 15.27
C PRO A 120 12.09 -16.04 16.32
N ALA A 121 12.71 -16.91 17.12
CA ALA A 121 11.99 -17.75 18.08
C ALA A 121 11.13 -16.93 19.07
N SER A 122 11.62 -15.77 19.51
CA SER A 122 10.85 -14.87 20.40
C SER A 122 9.57 -14.34 19.72
N CYS A 123 9.63 -14.05 18.41
CA CYS A 123 8.48 -13.59 17.65
C CYS A 123 7.47 -14.73 17.48
N ILE A 124 7.93 -15.96 17.24
CA ILE A 124 7.04 -17.13 17.16
C ILE A 124 6.34 -17.37 18.52
N GLU A 125 7.08 -17.28 19.62
CA GLU A 125 6.56 -17.47 20.97
C GLU A 125 5.52 -16.40 21.34
N ARG A 126 5.81 -15.13 21.02
CA ARG A 126 4.95 -14.01 21.41
C ARG A 126 3.79 -13.74 20.44
N ILE A 127 4.07 -13.75 19.14
CA ILE A 127 3.13 -13.37 18.07
C ILE A 127 2.40 -14.62 17.58
N GLY A 128 3.14 -15.68 17.25
CA GLY A 128 2.57 -16.97 16.86
C GLY A 128 3.25 -17.61 15.66
N ALA A 129 3.13 -18.93 15.55
CA ALA A 129 3.76 -19.73 14.49
C ALA A 129 2.97 -19.79 13.18
N THR A 130 1.66 -19.54 13.22
CA THR A 130 0.77 -19.68 12.06
C THR A 130 0.11 -18.36 11.71
N HIS A 131 -0.33 -18.19 10.46
CA HIS A 131 -1.06 -17.02 10.00
C HIS A 131 -2.19 -16.61 10.97
N GLY A 132 -3.07 -17.57 11.32
CA GLY A 132 -4.18 -17.33 12.23
C GLY A 132 -3.73 -16.99 13.65
N ALA A 133 -2.70 -17.66 14.17
CA ALA A 133 -2.17 -17.38 15.51
C ALA A 133 -1.57 -15.97 15.59
N ARG A 134 -0.79 -15.56 14.58
CA ARG A 134 -0.19 -14.22 14.52
C ARG A 134 -1.24 -13.12 14.56
N ILE A 135 -2.24 -13.20 13.67
CA ILE A 135 -3.34 -12.23 13.62
C ILE A 135 -4.09 -12.20 14.95
N ASN A 136 -4.43 -13.36 15.52
CA ASN A 136 -5.18 -13.43 16.78
C ASN A 136 -4.40 -12.81 17.94
N SER A 137 -3.12 -13.16 18.13
CA SER A 137 -2.33 -12.61 19.24
C SER A 137 -2.15 -11.10 19.14
N LEU A 138 -1.90 -10.57 17.93
CA LEU A 138 -1.76 -9.13 17.69
C LEU A 138 -3.07 -8.38 17.97
N ILE A 139 -4.20 -8.90 17.50
CA ILE A 139 -5.52 -8.29 17.78
C ILE A 139 -5.80 -8.35 19.29
N MET A 140 -5.62 -9.50 19.94
CA MET A 140 -5.90 -9.66 21.36
C MET A 140 -5.04 -8.73 22.23
N ASP A 141 -3.77 -8.55 21.88
CA ASP A 141 -2.88 -7.59 22.56
C ASP A 141 -3.38 -6.15 22.41
N VAL A 142 -3.72 -5.72 21.17
CA VAL A 142 -4.28 -4.39 20.91
C VAL A 142 -5.55 -4.16 21.73
N LEU A 143 -6.48 -5.12 21.75
CA LEU A 143 -7.71 -5.04 22.54
C LEU A 143 -7.40 -4.91 24.04
N GLY A 144 -6.48 -5.73 24.56
CA GLY A 144 -6.12 -5.75 25.98
C GLY A 144 -5.57 -4.41 26.50
N VAL A 145 -4.80 -3.68 25.68
CA VAL A 145 -4.21 -2.39 26.09
C VAL A 145 -5.04 -1.16 25.71
N SER A 146 -5.91 -1.27 24.71
CA SER A 146 -6.62 -0.12 24.12
C SER A 146 -8.09 -0.02 24.56
N PHE A 147 -8.69 -1.09 25.11
CA PHE A 147 -10.11 -1.08 25.47
C PHE A 147 -10.45 0.03 26.49
N GLY A 148 -11.40 0.91 26.13
CA GLY A 148 -11.82 2.04 26.95
C GLY A 148 -10.76 3.15 27.12
N LYS A 149 -9.74 3.19 26.27
CA LYS A 149 -8.67 4.21 26.27
C LYS A 149 -8.81 5.17 25.09
N PRO A 150 -8.29 6.41 25.19
CA PRO A 150 -8.31 7.39 24.11
C PRO A 150 -7.19 7.15 23.08
N TYR A 151 -6.78 5.89 22.89
CA TYR A 151 -5.72 5.49 21.96
C TYR A 151 -5.94 4.04 21.50
N VAL A 152 -5.39 3.70 20.34
CA VAL A 152 -5.27 2.33 19.85
C VAL A 152 -3.80 2.02 19.59
N ARG A 153 -3.26 1.01 20.27
CA ARG A 153 -1.86 0.58 20.10
C ARG A 153 -1.67 -0.87 20.51
N MET A 154 -0.52 -1.42 20.16
CA MET A 154 0.01 -2.65 20.77
C MET A 154 0.66 -2.32 22.13
N SER A 155 0.83 -3.32 22.98
CA SER A 155 1.72 -3.23 24.15
C SER A 155 3.16 -2.95 23.70
N GLU A 156 3.99 -2.39 24.58
CA GLU A 156 5.40 -2.11 24.27
C GLU A 156 6.15 -3.40 23.91
N GLU A 157 5.90 -4.49 24.64
CA GLU A 157 6.46 -5.81 24.40
C GLU A 157 6.03 -6.36 23.01
N MET A 158 4.74 -6.30 22.69
CA MET A 158 4.24 -6.79 21.41
C MET A 158 4.74 -5.93 20.24
N SER A 159 4.80 -4.61 20.40
CA SER A 159 5.33 -3.72 19.38
C SER A 159 6.80 -4.01 19.09
N ALA A 160 7.61 -4.28 20.12
CA ALA A 160 9.02 -4.60 19.95
C ALA A 160 9.22 -5.92 19.17
N GLU A 161 8.46 -6.98 19.49
CA GLU A 161 8.52 -8.24 18.74
C GLU A 161 7.97 -8.08 17.32
N PHE A 162 6.94 -7.25 17.13
CA PHE A 162 6.36 -7.00 15.80
C PHE A 162 7.33 -6.22 14.90
N ASP A 163 7.99 -5.19 15.43
CA ASP A 163 9.03 -4.46 14.71
C ASP A 163 10.23 -5.38 14.38
N LYS A 164 10.67 -6.21 15.33
CA LYS A 164 11.72 -7.21 15.10
C LYS A 164 11.36 -8.20 13.98
N LEU A 165 10.11 -8.67 13.93
CA LEU A 165 9.63 -9.55 12.88
C LEU A 165 9.65 -8.86 11.52
N ARG A 166 9.21 -7.59 11.44
CA ARG A 166 9.27 -6.81 10.20
C ARG A 166 10.71 -6.61 9.74
N ASP A 167 11.61 -6.23 10.64
CA ASP A 167 13.01 -5.97 10.30
C ASP A 167 13.70 -7.25 9.81
N PHE A 168 13.38 -8.41 10.40
CA PHE A 168 13.83 -9.72 9.89
C PHE A 168 13.36 -9.98 8.45
N LEU A 169 12.08 -9.72 8.14
CA LEU A 169 11.56 -9.90 6.78
C LEU A 169 12.25 -8.95 5.80
N PHE A 170 12.45 -7.69 6.22
CA PHE A 170 13.15 -6.70 5.42
C PHE A 170 14.55 -7.19 5.02
N GLU A 171 15.34 -7.63 6.00
CA GLU A 171 16.71 -8.11 5.76
C GLU A 171 16.79 -9.37 4.90
N ASN A 172 15.84 -10.31 5.06
CA ASN A 172 15.91 -11.62 4.41
C ASN A 172 15.22 -11.68 3.04
N LEU A 173 14.17 -10.88 2.81
CA LEU A 173 13.40 -10.91 1.57
C LEU A 173 13.84 -9.84 0.57
N TYR A 174 14.16 -8.63 1.06
CA TYR A 174 14.39 -7.46 0.20
C TYR A 174 15.86 -7.27 -0.21
N HIS A 175 16.77 -8.14 0.28
CA HIS A 175 18.17 -8.14 -0.13
C HIS A 175 18.55 -9.25 -1.12
N ASN A 176 17.61 -10.10 -1.51
CA ASN A 176 17.89 -11.24 -2.39
C ASN A 176 18.01 -10.81 -3.87
N SER A 177 19.02 -11.34 -4.56
CA SER A 177 19.43 -10.86 -5.91
C SER A 177 18.41 -11.16 -7.02
N GLN A 178 17.59 -12.20 -6.85
CA GLN A 178 16.56 -12.56 -7.82
C GLN A 178 15.36 -11.61 -7.77
N ALA A 179 14.92 -11.20 -6.58
CA ALA A 179 13.88 -10.19 -6.41
C ALA A 179 14.30 -8.85 -7.07
N LYS A 180 15.55 -8.44 -6.84
CA LYS A 180 16.12 -7.23 -7.46
C LYS A 180 16.11 -7.21 -8.98
N ALA A 181 16.25 -8.37 -9.63
CA ALA A 181 16.26 -8.45 -11.10
C ALA A 181 14.86 -8.21 -11.69
N GLU A 182 13.81 -8.73 -11.05
CA GLU A 182 12.42 -8.48 -11.46
C GLU A 182 11.95 -7.08 -11.04
N GLU A 183 12.37 -6.57 -9.88
CA GLU A 183 12.17 -5.17 -9.47
C GLU A 183 12.73 -4.21 -10.53
N GLY A 184 13.96 -4.43 -11.00
CA GLY A 184 14.56 -3.59 -12.05
C GLY A 184 13.78 -3.59 -13.37
N LYS A 185 13.10 -4.70 -13.72
CA LYS A 185 12.21 -4.73 -14.89
C LYS A 185 10.92 -3.95 -14.63
N ALA A 186 10.29 -4.15 -13.47
CA ALA A 186 9.10 -3.42 -13.07
C ALA A 186 9.34 -1.91 -13.06
N GLU A 187 10.46 -1.48 -12.48
CA GLU A 187 10.89 -0.08 -12.49
C GLU A 187 11.05 0.45 -13.92
N GLY A 188 11.73 -0.31 -14.78
CA GLY A 188 11.94 0.04 -16.18
C GLY A 188 10.63 0.17 -16.98
N VAL A 189 9.64 -0.70 -16.70
CA VAL A 189 8.31 -0.60 -17.31
C VAL A 189 7.62 0.70 -16.92
N VAL A 190 7.57 1.01 -15.63
CA VAL A 190 6.92 2.23 -15.11
C VAL A 190 7.62 3.49 -15.63
N GLU A 191 8.95 3.55 -15.57
CA GLU A 191 9.74 4.69 -16.06
C GLU A 191 9.54 4.92 -17.56
N THR A 192 9.50 3.85 -18.35
CA THR A 192 9.31 3.95 -19.80
C THR A 192 7.90 4.44 -20.13
N LEU A 193 6.87 3.87 -19.50
CA LEU A 193 5.48 4.28 -19.71
C LEU A 193 5.25 5.74 -19.30
N TYR A 194 5.75 6.14 -18.13
CA TYR A 194 5.65 7.52 -17.66
C TYR A 194 6.27 8.51 -18.66
N ASN A 195 7.52 8.26 -19.08
CA ASN A 195 8.22 9.12 -20.03
C ASN A 195 7.54 9.18 -21.41
N TYR A 196 6.88 8.10 -21.81
CA TYR A 196 6.13 8.05 -23.05
C TYR A 196 4.87 8.90 -22.97
N TYR A 197 4.04 8.70 -21.96
CA TYR A 197 2.80 9.46 -21.81
C TYR A 197 3.05 10.95 -21.54
N LEU A 198 4.16 11.29 -20.88
CA LEU A 198 4.58 12.68 -20.71
C LEU A 198 4.92 13.36 -22.05
N LYS A 199 5.43 12.62 -23.04
CA LYS A 199 5.70 13.14 -24.40
C LYS A 199 4.49 13.09 -25.33
N HIS A 200 3.47 12.32 -24.97
CA HIS A 200 2.28 12.04 -25.76
C HIS A 200 1.02 12.28 -24.94
N LEU A 201 0.87 13.50 -24.44
CA LEU A 201 -0.26 13.91 -23.58
C LEU A 201 -1.61 13.77 -24.29
N ASP A 202 -1.62 13.82 -25.62
CA ASP A 202 -2.79 13.58 -26.48
C ASP A 202 -3.31 12.14 -26.40
N LEU A 203 -2.50 11.20 -25.90
CA LEU A 203 -2.87 9.80 -25.69
C LEU A 203 -3.38 9.53 -24.26
N LEU A 204 -3.31 10.50 -23.34
CA LEU A 204 -3.88 10.33 -22.02
C LEU A 204 -5.41 10.26 -22.12
N PRO A 205 -6.07 9.36 -21.36
CA PRO A 205 -7.53 9.36 -21.27
C PRO A 205 -8.05 10.71 -20.80
N GLU A 206 -9.22 11.11 -21.29
CA GLU A 206 -9.84 12.42 -21.01
C GLU A 206 -9.98 12.68 -19.49
N ASP A 207 -10.24 11.63 -18.72
CA ASP A 207 -10.36 11.71 -17.27
C ASP A 207 -9.09 12.19 -16.55
N PHE A 208 -7.92 12.04 -17.17
CA PHE A 208 -6.65 12.57 -16.67
C PHE A 208 -6.24 13.83 -17.44
N ALA A 209 -6.40 13.83 -18.76
CA ALA A 209 -5.97 14.92 -19.62
C ALA A 209 -6.63 16.27 -19.27
N LYS A 210 -7.87 16.24 -18.78
CA LYS A 210 -8.61 17.45 -18.36
C LYS A 210 -7.95 18.23 -17.21
N TYR A 211 -7.02 17.62 -16.47
CA TYR A 211 -6.33 18.25 -15.35
C TYR A 211 -4.94 18.78 -15.70
N ILE A 212 -4.47 18.65 -16.96
CA ILE A 212 -3.12 19.04 -17.37
C ILE A 212 -2.85 20.53 -17.09
N ASP A 213 -3.81 21.40 -17.37
CA ASP A 213 -3.66 22.85 -17.16
C ASP A 213 -3.60 23.22 -15.67
N GLU A 214 -4.22 22.43 -14.79
CA GLU A 214 -4.32 22.70 -13.36
C GLU A 214 -3.16 22.06 -12.58
N ASP A 215 -2.92 20.77 -12.79
CA ASP A 215 -1.98 19.96 -12.01
C ASP A 215 -0.62 19.74 -12.71
N GLY A 216 -0.55 20.09 -13.98
CA GLY A 216 0.62 19.87 -14.82
C GLY A 216 0.67 18.48 -15.47
N PRO A 217 1.40 18.37 -16.59
CA PRO A 217 1.46 17.14 -17.38
C PRO A 217 2.15 15.99 -16.64
N GLU A 218 3.16 16.27 -15.80
CA GLU A 218 3.87 15.27 -14.99
C GLU A 218 2.94 14.56 -14.02
N ARG A 219 2.09 15.31 -13.31
CA ARG A 219 1.12 14.74 -12.37
C ARG A 219 0.06 13.91 -13.09
N CYS A 220 -0.49 14.42 -14.20
CA CYS A 220 -1.53 13.70 -14.94
C CYS A 220 -1.02 12.40 -15.57
N ALA A 221 0.23 12.39 -16.05
CA ALA A 221 0.86 11.15 -16.50
C ALA A 221 1.02 10.15 -15.34
N ALA A 222 1.48 10.61 -14.17
CA ALA A 222 1.59 9.75 -12.99
C ALA A 222 0.24 9.20 -12.51
N ASP A 223 -0.82 10.03 -12.52
CA ASP A 223 -2.18 9.61 -12.16
C ASP A 223 -2.65 8.44 -13.03
N TYR A 224 -2.46 8.55 -14.35
CA TYR A 224 -2.85 7.49 -15.27
C TYR A 224 -2.02 6.20 -15.08
N ILE A 225 -0.71 6.33 -14.86
CA ILE A 225 0.17 5.19 -14.60
C ILE A 225 -0.21 4.49 -13.29
N ALA A 226 -0.47 5.26 -12.23
CA ALA A 226 -0.85 4.73 -10.93
C ALA A 226 -2.17 3.95 -10.98
N CYS A 227 -3.12 4.33 -11.84
CA CYS A 227 -4.37 3.60 -12.03
C CYS A 227 -4.23 2.30 -12.85
N MET A 228 -3.05 1.94 -13.33
CA MET A 228 -2.84 0.70 -14.06
C MET A 228 -2.68 -0.50 -13.12
N THR A 229 -3.35 -1.60 -13.42
CA THR A 229 -2.97 -2.91 -12.88
C THR A 229 -1.64 -3.37 -13.48
N ASP A 230 -0.87 -4.21 -12.78
CA ASP A 230 0.38 -4.81 -13.28
C ASP A 230 0.22 -5.40 -14.69
N ARG A 231 -0.85 -6.19 -14.89
CA ARG A 231 -1.14 -6.83 -16.18
C ARG A 231 -1.42 -5.80 -17.27
N TYR A 232 -2.09 -4.70 -16.93
CA TYR A 232 -2.34 -3.62 -17.88
C TYR A 232 -1.03 -2.92 -18.25
N ALA A 233 -0.21 -2.56 -17.25
CA ALA A 233 1.08 -1.90 -17.46
C ALA A 233 2.01 -2.73 -18.36
N VAL A 234 2.15 -4.04 -18.10
CA VAL A 234 2.96 -4.94 -18.94
C VAL A 234 2.44 -4.97 -20.37
N ARG A 235 1.13 -5.20 -20.55
CA ARG A 235 0.52 -5.25 -21.89
C ARG A 235 0.68 -3.93 -22.65
N GLU A 236 0.58 -2.81 -21.94
CA GLU A 236 0.71 -1.49 -22.52
C GLU A 236 2.15 -1.20 -22.93
N TYR A 237 3.12 -1.63 -22.12
CA TYR A 237 4.54 -1.59 -22.47
C TYR A 237 4.83 -2.44 -23.71
N GLU A 238 4.34 -3.68 -23.76
CA GLU A 238 4.49 -4.57 -24.93
C GLU A 238 3.90 -3.93 -26.19
N ARG A 239 2.69 -3.35 -26.09
CA ARG A 239 2.01 -2.69 -27.20
C ARG A 239 2.81 -1.53 -27.79
N LEU A 240 3.50 -0.76 -26.94
CA LEU A 240 4.18 0.47 -27.31
C LEU A 240 5.63 0.25 -27.74
N PHE A 241 6.34 -0.69 -27.11
CA PHE A 241 7.80 -0.81 -27.24
C PHE A 241 8.28 -2.13 -27.85
N VAL A 242 7.42 -3.16 -27.92
CA VAL A 242 7.79 -4.45 -28.50
C VAL A 242 7.19 -4.55 -29.92
N PRO A 243 8.02 -4.57 -30.97
CA PRO A 243 7.54 -4.74 -32.34
C PRO A 243 6.79 -6.07 -32.46
N LYS A 244 5.65 -6.06 -33.16
CA LYS A 244 4.97 -7.29 -33.55
C LYS A 244 5.64 -7.84 -34.80
N ASP A 245 5.95 -9.14 -34.80
CA ASP A 245 6.43 -9.83 -36.00
C ASP A 245 5.44 -9.60 -37.15
N TRP A 246 5.99 -9.26 -38.31
CA TRP A 246 5.21 -9.12 -39.54
C TRP A 246 4.88 -10.54 -40.01
N VAL A 247 3.67 -11.02 -39.73
CA VAL A 247 3.12 -12.26 -40.31
C VAL A 247 2.44 -11.92 -41.64
#